data_AF-H1PWJ8-F1
#
_entry.id   AF-H1PWJ8-F1
#
_cell.length_a   1.000
_cell.length_b   1.000
_cell.length_c   1.000
_cell.angle_alpha   90.00
_cell.angle_beta   90.00
_cell.angle_gamma   90.00
#
_symmetry.space_group_name_H-M   'P 1'
#
loop_
_entity.id
_entity.type
_entity.pdbx_description
1 polymer ?
#
loop_
_entity_poly.entity_id
_entity_poly.type
_entity_poly.pdbx_seq_one_letter_code
_entity_poly.pdbx_strand_id
1 'polypeptide(L)'
;MIRIGLNKEQKEQEIIKYINNNCINKIYCFFFKKFHINYNIGTENIEYIEYSNIEKYKYFYRLLEEINENSLIIMDECMRTSNRNKLIYNCAHHYLNQTSHRIIFEYFPIIENYDDFMILLNFENKGKYRGKGFDFNYLNVEDIKIIKRTIPMKVCTIRTTKYMRERYEREKNLLFKLLGNQDPDTLPRNLHLLTGDFKKEHIKEKIAVARNNRFRLKNTVSYNNINLISEKSEVLVVDFHYRRLNFNDFLKTMKNIKEFEFLSTSLPVDKFYAKSYTEWKEKCEIIYDKADVYQ
;
A
#
# COMPACT_ATOMS: atom_id res chain seq x y z
N MET A 1 -0.90 0.21 -19.83
CA MET A 1 -0.20 1.38 -19.24
C MET A 1 -0.22 1.34 -17.72
N ILE A 2 0.77 1.95 -17.07
CA ILE A 2 0.89 2.04 -15.61
C ILE A 2 0.91 3.52 -15.18
N ARG A 3 0.07 3.87 -14.19
CA ARG A 3 -0.11 5.23 -13.67
C ARG A 3 -0.03 5.20 -12.15
N ILE A 4 0.95 5.89 -11.58
CA ILE A 4 1.21 5.83 -10.15
C ILE A 4 1.01 7.19 -9.49
N GLY A 5 0.37 7.20 -8.33
CA GLY A 5 0.17 8.39 -7.51
C GLY A 5 -0.96 9.31 -7.99
N LEU A 6 -1.74 8.94 -9.00
CA LEU A 6 -2.85 9.78 -9.47
C LEU A 6 -3.98 9.86 -8.43
N ASN A 7 -4.57 11.04 -8.29
CA ASN A 7 -5.82 11.22 -7.54
C ASN A 7 -7.03 10.80 -8.40
N LYS A 8 -8.25 10.83 -7.83
CA LYS A 8 -9.47 10.44 -8.53
C LYS A 8 -9.66 11.18 -9.87
N GLU A 9 -9.61 12.50 -9.86
CA GLU A 9 -9.86 13.33 -11.05
C GLU A 9 -8.83 13.05 -12.15
N GLN A 10 -7.56 12.87 -11.78
CA GLN A 10 -6.49 12.52 -12.70
C GLN A 10 -6.67 11.12 -13.30
N LYS A 11 -7.10 10.14 -12.48
CA LYS A 11 -7.46 8.80 -12.98
C LYS A 11 -8.61 8.89 -13.99
N GLU A 12 -9.67 9.66 -13.70
CA GLU A 12 -10.80 9.88 -14.61
C GLU A 12 -10.34 10.50 -15.94
N GLN A 13 -9.49 11.52 -15.89
CA GLN A 13 -8.95 12.16 -17.09
C GLN A 13 -8.15 11.19 -17.98
N GLU A 14 -7.29 10.36 -17.39
CA GLU A 14 -6.54 9.35 -18.14
C GLU A 14 -7.46 8.29 -18.75
N ILE A 15 -8.49 7.86 -18.03
CA ILE A 15 -9.49 6.90 -18.55
C ILE A 15 -10.25 7.52 -19.72
N ILE A 16 -10.77 8.75 -19.58
CA ILE A 16 -11.51 9.46 -20.64
C ILE A 16 -10.63 9.64 -21.87
N LYS A 17 -9.39 10.12 -21.67
CA LYS A 17 -8.43 10.28 -22.76
C LYS A 17 -8.15 8.97 -23.48
N TYR A 18 -8.03 7.87 -22.75
CA TYR A 18 -7.79 6.56 -23.34
C TYR A 18 -9.00 6.07 -24.14
N ILE A 19 -10.21 6.21 -23.61
CA ILE A 19 -11.46 5.81 -24.28
C ILE A 19 -11.66 6.64 -25.56
N ASN A 20 -11.42 7.95 -25.53
CA ASN A 20 -11.63 8.80 -26.71
C ASN A 20 -10.72 8.43 -27.89
N ASN A 21 -9.59 7.78 -27.62
CA ASN A 21 -8.60 7.38 -28.64
C ASN A 21 -8.74 5.92 -29.08
N ASN A 22 -9.62 5.13 -28.46
CA ASN A 22 -9.74 3.69 -28.71
C ASN A 22 -11.21 3.27 -28.80
N CYS A 23 -11.53 2.26 -29.61
CA CYS A 23 -12.89 1.74 -29.71
C CYS A 23 -13.22 0.78 -28.55
N ILE A 24 -13.51 1.34 -27.36
CA ILE A 24 -13.85 0.57 -26.16
C ILE A 24 -15.36 0.42 -26.00
N ASN A 25 -15.82 -0.82 -25.91
CA ASN A 25 -17.26 -1.13 -25.77
C ASN A 25 -17.68 -1.34 -24.31
N LYS A 26 -16.80 -1.95 -23.49
CA LYS A 26 -17.06 -2.27 -22.09
C LYS A 26 -15.80 -2.13 -21.24
N ILE A 27 -15.97 -1.67 -20.01
CA ILE A 27 -14.88 -1.44 -19.05
C ILE A 27 -15.06 -2.38 -17.87
N TYR A 28 -13.98 -3.04 -17.47
CA TYR A 28 -13.93 -3.88 -16.28
C TYR A 28 -12.95 -3.28 -15.27
N CYS A 29 -13.47 -2.74 -14.18
CA CYS A 29 -12.66 -2.13 -13.13
C CYS A 29 -12.51 -3.07 -11.95
N PHE A 30 -11.33 -3.67 -11.83
CA PHE A 30 -10.94 -4.44 -10.66
C PHE A 30 -10.44 -3.50 -9.58
N PHE A 31 -11.04 -3.55 -8.39
CA PHE A 31 -10.72 -2.60 -7.32
C PHE A 31 -10.56 -3.29 -5.97
N PHE A 32 -9.70 -2.75 -5.10
CA PHE A 32 -9.65 -3.19 -3.70
C PHE A 32 -10.76 -2.50 -2.88
N LYS A 33 -11.58 -3.28 -2.16
CA LYS A 33 -12.78 -2.80 -1.43
C LYS A 33 -12.57 -1.52 -0.60
N LYS A 34 -11.40 -1.38 0.03
CA LYS A 34 -11.06 -0.20 0.87
C LYS A 34 -10.92 1.10 0.07
N PHE A 35 -10.61 1.01 -1.22
CA PHE A 35 -10.31 2.12 -2.11
C PHE A 35 -11.26 2.19 -3.30
N HIS A 36 -12.49 1.69 -3.14
CA HIS A 36 -13.48 1.75 -4.20
C HIS A 36 -13.77 3.20 -4.61
N ILE A 37 -13.61 3.49 -5.90
CA ILE A 37 -13.89 4.78 -6.51
C ILE A 37 -14.90 4.56 -7.63
N ASN A 38 -15.99 5.30 -7.60
CA ASN A 38 -16.87 5.43 -8.76
C ASN A 38 -16.29 6.50 -9.69
N TYR A 39 -15.81 6.06 -10.85
CA TYR A 39 -15.30 6.90 -11.91
C TYR A 39 -16.45 7.54 -12.69
N ASN A 40 -16.43 8.87 -12.79
CA ASN A 40 -17.37 9.64 -13.61
C ASN A 40 -16.72 9.94 -14.98
N ILE A 41 -16.86 8.98 -15.90
CA ILE A 41 -16.17 8.98 -17.21
C ILE A 41 -17.14 9.13 -18.39
N GLY A 42 -18.39 9.54 -18.14
CA GLY A 42 -19.39 9.79 -19.17
C GLY A 42 -19.98 8.55 -19.85
N THR A 43 -19.66 7.34 -19.36
CA THR A 43 -20.25 6.07 -19.81
C THR A 43 -20.70 5.24 -18.61
N GLU A 44 -21.83 4.56 -18.76
CA GLU A 44 -22.38 3.63 -17.77
C GLU A 44 -21.87 2.19 -17.95
N ASN A 45 -21.11 1.92 -19.02
CA ASN A 45 -20.61 0.58 -19.37
C ASN A 45 -19.36 0.17 -18.58
N ILE A 46 -19.33 0.47 -17.29
CA ILE A 46 -18.27 0.08 -16.37
C ILE A 46 -18.78 -0.94 -15.34
N GLU A 47 -18.16 -2.12 -15.35
CA GLU A 47 -18.43 -3.16 -14.37
C GLU A 47 -17.34 -3.15 -13.27
N TYR A 48 -17.76 -2.89 -12.04
CA TYR A 48 -16.86 -2.88 -10.88
C TYR A 48 -16.78 -4.26 -10.24
N ILE A 49 -15.57 -4.83 -10.18
CA ILE A 49 -15.31 -6.15 -9.65
C ILE A 49 -14.34 -6.03 -8.47
N GLU A 50 -14.80 -6.41 -7.28
CA GLU A 50 -13.94 -6.42 -6.11
C GLU A 50 -12.76 -7.38 -6.31
N TYR A 51 -11.56 -6.98 -5.88
CA TYR A 51 -10.34 -7.76 -5.94
C TYR A 51 -10.53 -9.21 -5.46
N SER A 52 -11.21 -9.42 -4.32
CA SER A 52 -11.45 -10.78 -3.79
C SER A 52 -12.35 -11.66 -4.68
N ASN A 53 -13.06 -11.08 -5.65
CA ASN A 53 -13.88 -11.80 -6.60
C ASN A 53 -13.10 -12.27 -7.84
N ILE A 54 -11.89 -11.76 -8.09
CA ILE A 54 -11.04 -12.13 -9.24
C ILE A 54 -10.83 -13.64 -9.33
N GLU A 55 -10.63 -14.32 -8.19
CA GLU A 55 -10.38 -15.78 -8.14
C GLU A 55 -11.66 -16.62 -7.93
N LYS A 56 -12.83 -15.99 -7.79
CA LYS A 56 -14.09 -16.72 -7.56
C LYS A 56 -14.63 -17.27 -8.88
N TYR A 57 -14.93 -18.57 -8.91
CA TYR A 57 -15.42 -19.29 -10.09
C TYR A 57 -16.54 -18.59 -10.87
N LYS A 58 -17.56 -18.05 -10.17
CA LYS A 58 -18.68 -17.31 -10.81
C LYS A 58 -18.21 -16.11 -11.63
N TYR A 59 -17.16 -15.43 -11.18
CA TYR A 59 -16.58 -14.30 -11.91
C TYR A 59 -15.57 -14.80 -12.93
N PHE A 60 -14.76 -15.81 -12.58
CA PHE A 60 -13.67 -16.28 -13.42
C PHE A 60 -14.11 -16.71 -14.81
N TYR A 61 -15.01 -17.68 -14.93
CA TYR A 61 -15.42 -18.16 -16.25
C TYR A 61 -16.21 -17.11 -17.05
N ARG A 62 -17.13 -16.39 -16.38
CA ARG A 62 -17.90 -15.34 -17.02
C ARG A 62 -17.01 -14.24 -17.60
N LEU A 63 -16.04 -13.75 -16.83
CA LEU A 63 -15.12 -12.71 -17.30
C LEU A 63 -14.18 -13.23 -18.39
N LEU A 64 -13.88 -14.54 -18.41
CA LEU A 64 -13.15 -15.13 -19.53
C LEU A 64 -13.95 -15.16 -20.83
N GLU A 65 -15.27 -15.28 -20.75
CA GLU A 65 -16.13 -15.27 -21.94
C GLU A 65 -16.48 -13.85 -22.41
N GLU A 66 -16.68 -12.92 -21.47
CA GLU A 66 -17.15 -11.57 -21.81
C GLU A 66 -16.02 -10.61 -22.24
N ILE A 67 -14.82 -10.72 -21.65
CA ILE A 67 -13.70 -9.82 -21.98
C ILE A 67 -13.12 -10.19 -23.34
N ASN A 68 -13.04 -9.19 -24.23
CA ASN A 68 -12.53 -9.33 -25.59
C ASN A 68 -11.59 -8.17 -25.96
N GLU A 69 -11.14 -8.14 -27.21
CA GLU A 69 -10.21 -7.13 -27.75
C GLU A 69 -10.71 -5.69 -27.67
N ASN A 70 -12.02 -5.46 -27.57
CA ASN A 70 -12.63 -4.12 -27.43
C ASN A 70 -13.00 -3.77 -25.98
N SER A 71 -12.52 -4.57 -25.02
CA SER A 71 -12.73 -4.34 -23.59
C SER A 71 -11.53 -3.61 -22.99
N LEU A 72 -11.79 -2.66 -22.09
CA LEU A 72 -10.75 -2.02 -21.28
C LEU A 72 -10.74 -2.62 -19.87
N ILE A 73 -9.57 -3.06 -19.40
CA ILE A 73 -9.36 -3.49 -18.01
C ILE A 73 -8.69 -2.38 -17.20
N ILE A 74 -9.28 -2.02 -16.07
CA ILE A 74 -8.67 -1.14 -15.07
C ILE A 74 -8.30 -1.98 -13.85
N MET A 75 -7.03 -1.97 -13.47
CA MET A 75 -6.53 -2.59 -12.23
C MET A 75 -6.25 -1.48 -11.22
N ASP A 76 -7.16 -1.26 -10.28
CA ASP A 76 -7.09 -0.13 -9.34
C ASP A 76 -6.74 -0.58 -7.91
N GLU A 77 -5.53 -0.21 -7.46
CA GLU A 77 -4.98 -0.53 -6.14
C GLU A 77 -4.93 -2.05 -5.84
N CYS A 78 -4.62 -2.86 -6.86
CA CYS A 78 -4.63 -4.32 -6.82
C CYS A 78 -3.29 -4.97 -6.39
N MET A 79 -2.24 -4.20 -6.11
CA MET A 79 -0.96 -4.69 -5.57
C MET A 79 -1.06 -5.00 -4.07
N ARG A 80 -1.74 -6.09 -3.68
CA ARG A 80 -2.09 -6.45 -2.29
C ARG A 80 -1.20 -7.53 -1.64
N THR A 81 -0.23 -8.10 -2.35
CA THR A 81 0.73 -9.06 -1.80
C THR A 81 2.03 -9.04 -2.59
N SER A 82 3.18 -9.17 -1.93
CA SER A 82 4.49 -9.27 -2.60
C SER A 82 4.69 -10.61 -3.33
N ASN A 83 3.85 -11.60 -3.06
CA ASN A 83 3.92 -12.89 -3.74
C ASN A 83 3.33 -12.80 -5.16
N ARG A 84 4.21 -12.63 -6.14
CA ARG A 84 3.88 -12.58 -7.59
C ARG A 84 3.15 -13.82 -8.11
N ASN A 85 3.29 -14.96 -7.44
CA ASN A 85 2.68 -16.23 -7.82
C ASN A 85 1.34 -16.48 -7.12
N LYS A 86 0.77 -15.48 -6.43
CA LYS A 86 -0.53 -15.63 -5.77
C LYS A 86 -1.62 -15.95 -6.81
N LEU A 87 -2.53 -16.87 -6.45
CA LEU A 87 -3.62 -17.33 -7.32
C LEU A 87 -4.38 -16.17 -7.97
N ILE A 88 -4.78 -15.18 -7.16
CA ILE A 88 -5.48 -13.98 -7.64
C ILE A 88 -4.74 -13.22 -8.76
N TYR A 89 -3.41 -13.12 -8.71
CA TYR A 89 -2.64 -12.50 -9.80
C TYR A 89 -2.61 -13.39 -11.03
N ASN A 90 -2.46 -14.71 -10.85
CA ASN A 90 -2.58 -15.65 -11.95
C ASN A 90 -3.94 -15.56 -12.64
N CYS A 91 -5.04 -15.48 -11.88
CA CYS A 91 -6.38 -15.28 -12.40
C CYS A 91 -6.52 -13.94 -13.14
N ALA A 92 -6.05 -12.83 -12.55
CA ALA A 92 -6.08 -11.51 -13.18
C ALA A 92 -5.33 -11.50 -14.52
N HIS A 93 -4.21 -12.22 -14.63
CA HIS A 93 -3.45 -12.33 -15.88
C HIS A 93 -4.22 -13.03 -17.00
N HIS A 94 -5.13 -13.96 -16.70
CA HIS A 94 -5.97 -14.56 -17.74
C HIS A 94 -6.88 -13.50 -18.38
N TYR A 95 -7.48 -12.62 -17.57
CA TYR A 95 -8.28 -11.50 -18.09
C TYR A 95 -7.43 -10.51 -18.87
N LEU A 96 -6.30 -10.10 -18.31
CA LEU A 96 -5.39 -9.12 -18.92
C LEU A 96 -4.80 -9.61 -20.25
N ASN A 97 -4.75 -10.91 -20.50
CA ASN A 97 -4.27 -11.44 -21.78
C ASN A 97 -5.34 -11.42 -22.89
N GLN A 98 -6.61 -11.15 -22.57
CA GLN A 98 -7.71 -11.12 -23.55
C GLN A 98 -7.83 -9.79 -24.30
N THR A 99 -7.20 -8.75 -23.79
CA THR A 99 -7.23 -7.40 -24.38
C THR A 99 -5.87 -6.75 -24.27
N SER A 100 -5.48 -5.96 -25.27
CA SER A 100 -4.33 -5.06 -25.16
C SER A 100 -4.66 -3.85 -24.28
N HIS A 101 -5.94 -3.50 -24.14
CA HIS A 101 -6.38 -2.30 -23.45
C HIS A 101 -6.44 -2.48 -21.93
N ARG A 102 -5.44 -1.95 -21.25
CA ARG A 102 -5.32 -2.02 -19.80
C ARG A 102 -4.72 -0.76 -19.19
N ILE A 103 -5.24 -0.34 -18.04
CA ILE A 103 -4.71 0.75 -17.23
C ILE A 103 -4.53 0.26 -15.81
N ILE A 104 -3.33 0.42 -15.26
CA ILE A 104 -2.99 -0.02 -13.91
C ILE A 104 -2.75 1.21 -13.05
N PHE A 105 -3.52 1.34 -11.97
CA PHE A 105 -3.42 2.43 -11.01
C PHE A 105 -2.91 1.91 -9.65
N GLU A 106 -1.89 2.57 -9.12
CA GLU A 106 -1.45 2.40 -7.73
C GLU A 106 -1.08 3.74 -7.11
N TYR A 107 -1.25 3.88 -5.80
CA TYR A 107 -0.82 5.10 -5.12
C TYR A 107 0.70 5.17 -4.88
N PHE A 108 1.32 4.05 -4.54
CA PHE A 108 2.76 3.92 -4.32
C PHE A 108 3.34 2.86 -5.27
N PRO A 109 4.60 3.01 -5.70
CA PRO A 109 5.20 2.10 -6.68
C PRO A 109 5.52 0.71 -6.12
N ILE A 110 5.65 0.57 -4.80
CA ILE A 110 6.03 -0.67 -4.14
C ILE A 110 5.26 -0.88 -2.83
N ILE A 111 5.16 -2.14 -2.39
CA ILE A 111 4.70 -2.44 -1.04
C ILE A 111 5.86 -2.18 -0.08
N GLU A 112 6.96 -2.91 -0.19
CA GLU A 112 8.14 -2.90 0.70
C GLU A 112 9.46 -2.85 -0.09
N ASN A 113 9.55 -3.53 -1.24
CA ASN A 113 10.79 -3.73 -2.00
C ASN A 113 10.59 -3.50 -3.50
N TYR A 114 11.69 -3.30 -4.23
CA TYR A 114 11.69 -3.08 -5.68
C TYR A 114 10.98 -4.18 -6.48
N ASP A 115 11.14 -5.45 -6.07
CA ASP A 115 10.48 -6.58 -6.73
C ASP A 115 8.95 -6.53 -6.66
N ASP A 116 8.35 -5.76 -5.76
CA ASP A 116 6.89 -5.55 -5.75
C ASP A 116 6.42 -4.86 -7.04
N PHE A 117 7.25 -3.98 -7.61
CA PHE A 117 6.93 -3.28 -8.87
C PHE A 117 6.74 -4.27 -10.03
N MET A 118 7.38 -5.44 -9.97
CA MET A 118 7.18 -6.50 -10.96
C MET A 118 5.75 -7.01 -11.02
N ILE A 119 4.92 -6.79 -10.00
CA ILE A 119 3.48 -7.10 -10.04
C ILE A 119 2.79 -6.21 -11.07
N LEU A 120 3.11 -4.91 -11.08
CA LEU A 120 2.55 -3.94 -12.03
C LEU A 120 3.01 -4.24 -13.45
N LEU A 121 4.31 -4.52 -13.63
CA LEU A 121 4.87 -4.95 -14.91
C LEU A 121 4.26 -6.27 -15.39
N ASN A 122 3.98 -7.22 -14.49
CA ASN A 122 3.32 -8.46 -14.85
C ASN A 122 1.85 -8.21 -15.25
N PHE A 123 1.14 -7.26 -14.64
CA PHE A 123 -0.20 -6.88 -15.10
C PHE A 123 -0.14 -6.27 -16.50
N GLU A 124 0.89 -5.47 -16.79
CA GLU A 124 1.08 -4.92 -18.13
C GLU A 124 1.42 -6.02 -19.14
N ASN A 125 2.44 -6.83 -18.86
CA ASN A 125 2.91 -7.87 -19.75
C ASN A 125 3.59 -9.02 -19.00
N LYS A 126 2.79 -9.99 -18.51
CA LYS A 126 3.30 -11.15 -17.77
C LYS A 126 4.37 -11.93 -18.54
N GLY A 127 4.19 -12.10 -19.86
CA GLY A 127 5.08 -12.91 -20.70
C GLY A 127 6.50 -12.35 -20.74
N LYS A 128 6.63 -11.02 -20.91
CA LYS A 128 7.92 -10.31 -21.01
C LYS A 128 8.77 -10.38 -19.73
N TYR A 129 8.13 -10.48 -18.57
CA TYR A 129 8.77 -10.37 -17.25
C TYR A 129 8.80 -11.68 -16.44
N ARG A 130 8.37 -12.80 -17.04
CA ARG A 130 8.38 -14.11 -16.40
C ARG A 130 9.81 -14.50 -15.98
N GLY A 131 9.99 -14.85 -14.72
CA GLY A 131 11.27 -15.28 -14.16
C GLY A 131 12.31 -14.16 -13.95
N LYS A 132 12.00 -12.91 -14.31
CA LYS A 132 12.89 -11.76 -14.13
C LYS A 132 12.66 -11.10 -12.77
N GLY A 133 13.72 -10.62 -12.13
CA GLY A 133 13.66 -9.68 -11.00
C GLY A 133 13.54 -8.23 -11.49
N PHE A 134 13.37 -7.29 -10.56
CA PHE A 134 13.29 -5.87 -10.90
C PHE A 134 14.59 -5.31 -11.50
N ASP A 135 14.43 -4.52 -12.55
CA ASP A 135 15.48 -3.72 -13.16
C ASP A 135 14.91 -2.31 -13.44
N PHE A 136 15.68 -1.28 -13.09
CA PHE A 136 15.29 0.11 -13.33
C PHE A 136 15.09 0.45 -14.80
N ASN A 137 15.77 -0.25 -15.71
CA ASN A 137 15.58 -0.07 -17.14
C ASN A 137 14.12 -0.31 -17.55
N TYR A 138 13.37 -1.15 -16.82
CA TYR A 138 11.97 -1.40 -17.12
C TYR A 138 11.07 -0.17 -16.94
N LEU A 139 11.48 0.81 -16.12
CA LEU A 139 10.75 2.05 -15.93
C LEU A 139 10.66 2.90 -17.22
N ASN A 140 11.62 2.72 -18.14
CA ASN A 140 11.72 3.47 -19.39
C ASN A 140 11.19 2.68 -20.60
N VAL A 141 10.83 1.40 -20.40
CA VAL A 141 10.45 0.51 -21.50
C VAL A 141 8.92 0.41 -21.64
N GLU A 142 8.18 0.42 -20.54
CA GLU A 142 6.72 0.41 -20.55
C GLU A 142 6.19 1.84 -20.45
N ASP A 143 4.93 2.06 -20.87
CA ASP A 143 4.23 3.33 -20.64
C ASP A 143 3.92 3.49 -19.14
N ILE A 144 4.90 4.03 -18.40
CA ILE A 144 4.87 4.28 -16.96
C ILE A 144 4.92 5.78 -16.72
N LYS A 145 4.02 6.24 -15.86
CA LYS A 145 3.84 7.66 -15.57
C LYS A 145 3.55 7.84 -14.09
N ILE A 146 4.36 8.64 -13.41
CA ILE A 146 4.34 8.70 -11.94
C ILE A 146 4.22 10.14 -11.43
N ILE A 147 3.26 10.36 -10.54
CA ILE A 147 3.23 11.50 -9.63
C ILE A 147 3.86 11.08 -8.31
N LYS A 148 4.91 11.79 -7.92
CA LYS A 148 5.63 11.58 -6.67
C LYS A 148 4.69 11.71 -5.46
N ARG A 149 4.56 10.62 -4.68
CA ARG A 149 3.88 10.62 -3.39
C ARG A 149 4.90 10.34 -2.29
N THR A 150 5.26 11.39 -1.57
CA THR A 150 6.27 11.35 -0.52
C THR A 150 5.69 11.98 0.74
N ILE A 151 5.68 11.22 1.83
CA ILE A 151 5.20 11.68 3.12
C ILE A 151 6.40 11.58 4.08
N PRO A 152 6.97 12.70 4.56
CA PRO A 152 8.03 12.67 5.55
C PRO A 152 7.49 12.26 6.93
N MET A 153 8.38 11.66 7.71
CA MET A 153 8.15 11.31 9.11
C MET A 153 8.98 12.24 9.99
N LYS A 154 8.34 12.83 10.99
CA LYS A 154 9.00 13.59 12.06
C LYS A 154 9.08 12.73 13.32
N VAL A 155 10.29 12.44 13.81
CA VAL A 155 10.46 11.59 15.00
C VAL A 155 10.40 12.43 16.28
N CYS A 156 9.42 12.16 17.13
CA CYS A 156 9.25 12.80 18.44
C CYS A 156 9.71 11.83 19.52
N THR A 157 10.94 11.98 20.02
CA THR A 157 11.51 11.03 21.00
C THR A 157 11.17 11.42 22.43
N ILE A 158 10.58 10.49 23.18
CA ILE A 158 10.33 10.63 24.62
C ILE A 158 11.48 10.09 25.45
N ARG A 159 11.67 10.66 26.65
CA ARG A 159 12.68 10.20 27.60
C ARG A 159 12.38 8.76 28.00
N THR A 160 13.37 7.88 27.81
CA THR A 160 13.30 6.50 28.30
C THR A 160 13.92 6.40 29.68
N THR A 161 13.12 5.98 30.67
CA THR A 161 13.57 5.81 32.06
C THR A 161 14.33 4.48 32.26
N LYS A 162 15.02 4.34 33.40
CA LYS A 162 15.70 3.09 33.78
C LYS A 162 14.70 1.92 33.84
N TYR A 163 13.53 2.15 34.43
CA TYR A 163 12.44 1.17 34.52
C TYR A 163 12.00 0.66 33.13
N MET A 164 11.82 1.56 32.16
CA MET A 164 11.43 1.17 30.80
C MET A 164 12.49 0.30 30.12
N ARG A 165 13.78 0.62 30.31
CA ARG A 165 14.90 -0.18 29.77
C ARG A 165 14.95 -1.58 30.41
N GLU A 166 14.85 -1.65 31.73
CA GLU A 166 14.85 -2.93 32.45
C GLU A 166 13.66 -3.81 32.04
N ARG A 167 12.47 -3.22 31.90
CA ARG A 167 11.28 -3.93 31.42
C ARG A 167 11.43 -4.39 29.97
N TYR A 168 11.99 -3.55 29.10
CA TYR A 168 12.27 -3.90 27.70
C TYR A 168 13.24 -5.09 27.59
N GLU A 169 14.35 -5.06 28.33
CA GLU A 169 15.35 -6.14 28.32
C GLU A 169 14.78 -7.45 28.88
N ARG A 170 13.96 -7.37 29.94
CA ARG A 170 13.26 -8.54 30.49
C ARG A 170 12.31 -9.15 29.46
N GLU A 171 11.48 -8.32 28.82
CA GLU A 171 10.53 -8.78 27.80
C GLU A 171 11.27 -9.38 26.59
N LYS A 172 12.33 -8.72 26.12
CA LYS A 172 13.18 -9.21 25.03
C LYS A 172 13.75 -10.59 25.34
N ASN A 173 14.33 -10.77 26.51
CA ASN A 173 14.92 -12.05 26.93
C ASN A 173 13.85 -13.15 27.07
N LEU A 174 12.66 -12.79 27.57
CA LEU A 174 11.52 -13.72 27.65
C LEU A 174 11.07 -14.15 26.24
N LEU A 175 10.86 -13.20 25.34
CA LEU A 175 10.45 -13.47 23.96
C LEU A 175 11.49 -14.31 23.21
N PHE A 176 12.78 -14.07 23.41
CA PHE A 176 13.84 -14.91 22.84
C PHE A 176 13.78 -16.34 23.36
N LYS A 177 13.59 -16.55 24.67
CA LYS A 177 13.46 -17.90 25.26
C LYS A 177 12.23 -18.65 24.75
N LEU A 178 11.13 -17.93 24.51
CA LEU A 178 9.86 -18.50 24.05
C LEU A 178 9.76 -18.64 22.53
N LEU A 179 10.74 -18.13 21.76
CA LEU A 179 10.65 -18.07 20.31
C LEU A 179 10.53 -19.45 19.66
N GLY A 180 11.35 -20.43 20.09
CA GLY A 180 11.32 -21.79 19.53
C GLY A 180 11.33 -21.79 18.00
N ASN A 181 10.33 -22.46 17.39
CA ASN A 181 10.10 -22.51 15.94
C ASN A 181 9.09 -21.45 15.43
N GLN A 182 8.76 -20.44 16.23
CA GLN A 182 7.83 -19.38 15.82
C GLN A 182 8.49 -18.40 14.86
N ASP A 183 7.65 -17.59 14.18
CA ASP A 183 8.09 -16.51 13.30
C ASP A 183 9.02 -15.53 14.07
N PRO A 184 10.29 -15.34 13.65
CA PRO A 184 11.24 -14.42 14.28
C PRO A 184 10.73 -12.99 14.41
N ASP A 185 9.86 -12.55 13.50
CA ASP A 185 9.27 -11.22 13.55
C ASP A 185 8.33 -11.02 14.76
N THR A 186 7.94 -12.10 15.44
CA THR A 186 7.14 -12.02 16.67
C THR A 186 7.84 -11.16 17.74
N LEU A 187 9.18 -11.23 17.80
CA LEU A 187 9.97 -10.48 18.76
C LEU A 187 9.89 -8.95 18.54
N PRO A 188 10.29 -8.38 17.39
CA PRO A 188 10.16 -6.95 17.15
C PRO A 188 8.69 -6.48 17.21
N ARG A 189 7.73 -7.31 16.75
CA ARG A 189 6.29 -6.96 16.81
C ARG A 189 5.79 -6.79 18.24
N ASN A 190 6.17 -7.65 19.18
CA ASN A 190 5.74 -7.57 20.58
C ASN A 190 6.49 -6.47 21.33
N LEU A 191 7.79 -6.33 21.09
CA LEU A 191 8.57 -5.24 21.67
C LEU A 191 8.04 -3.86 21.25
N HIS A 192 7.54 -3.71 20.02
CA HIS A 192 6.93 -2.45 19.56
C HIS A 192 5.60 -2.13 20.25
N LEU A 193 4.82 -3.16 20.60
CA LEU A 193 3.60 -2.96 21.39
C LEU A 193 3.94 -2.48 22.80
N LEU A 194 4.95 -3.10 23.43
CA LEU A 194 5.46 -2.70 24.73
C LEU A 194 5.97 -1.25 24.71
N THR A 195 6.75 -0.85 23.70
CA THR A 195 7.21 0.55 23.59
C THR A 195 6.06 1.49 23.33
N GLY A 196 4.96 1.07 22.70
CA GLY A 196 3.75 1.89 22.63
C GLY A 196 3.09 2.14 23.99
N ASP A 197 3.13 1.18 24.92
CA ASP A 197 2.57 1.37 26.27
C ASP A 197 3.32 2.44 27.06
N PHE A 198 4.64 2.47 26.89
CA PHE A 198 5.53 3.51 27.41
C PHE A 198 5.22 4.91 26.89
N LYS A 199 4.60 5.01 25.71
CA LYS A 199 4.28 6.26 25.03
C LYS A 199 2.90 6.79 25.39
N LYS A 200 2.03 5.99 26.02
CA LYS A 200 0.61 6.31 26.28
C LYS A 200 0.39 7.69 26.92
N GLU A 201 1.19 8.04 27.93
CA GLU A 201 1.12 9.33 28.65
C GLU A 201 1.32 10.55 27.74
N HIS A 202 1.98 10.38 26.59
CA HIS A 202 2.38 11.46 25.68
C HIS A 202 1.43 11.60 24.47
N ILE A 203 0.32 10.85 24.42
CA ILE A 203 -0.68 10.90 23.34
C ILE A 203 -1.66 12.09 23.48
N LYS A 204 -1.76 12.66 24.69
CA LYS A 204 -2.95 13.33 25.26
C LYS A 204 -3.71 14.32 24.36
N GLU A 205 -3.05 15.12 23.55
CA GLU A 205 -3.72 16.20 22.79
C GLU A 205 -3.83 15.95 21.29
N LYS A 206 -3.08 15.00 20.74
CA LYS A 206 -3.04 14.76 19.28
C LYS A 206 -3.94 13.60 18.89
N ILE A 207 -4.46 13.67 17.68
CA ILE A 207 -5.12 12.51 17.07
C ILE A 207 -4.04 11.48 16.76
N ALA A 208 -4.20 10.28 17.31
CA ALA A 208 -3.17 9.27 17.28
C ALA A 208 -3.62 7.99 16.56
N VAL A 209 -2.67 7.32 15.94
CA VAL A 209 -2.86 6.00 15.32
C VAL A 209 -1.96 4.99 16.01
N ALA A 210 -2.55 3.85 16.36
CA ALA A 210 -1.86 2.71 16.95
C ALA A 210 -2.27 1.40 16.26
N ARG A 211 -1.55 0.31 16.50
CA ARG A 211 -1.85 -1.02 15.95
C ARG A 211 -3.21 -1.54 16.37
N ASN A 212 -3.66 -1.23 17.58
CA ASN A 212 -4.91 -1.73 18.16
C ASN A 212 -5.49 -0.71 19.15
N ASN A 213 -6.72 -0.94 19.57
CA ASN A 213 -7.46 -0.06 20.48
C ASN A 213 -7.05 -0.24 21.97
N ARG A 214 -5.82 -0.71 22.26
CA ARG A 214 -5.40 -1.08 23.63
C ARG A 214 -5.35 0.09 24.60
N PHE A 215 -5.12 1.31 24.10
CA PHE A 215 -5.01 2.50 24.95
C PHE A 215 -6.35 2.97 25.51
N ARG A 216 -7.47 2.60 24.86
CA ARG A 216 -8.84 3.03 25.21
C ARG A 216 -8.99 4.55 25.36
N LEU A 217 -8.27 5.31 24.52
CA LEU A 217 -8.32 6.78 24.47
C LEU A 217 -9.25 7.23 23.33
N LYS A 218 -10.07 8.27 23.56
CA LYS A 218 -11.02 8.78 22.55
C LYS A 218 -10.34 9.35 21.30
N ASN A 219 -9.15 9.91 21.45
CA ASN A 219 -8.35 10.51 20.37
C ASN A 219 -7.39 9.51 19.69
N THR A 220 -7.50 8.21 19.98
CA THR A 220 -6.65 7.18 19.35
C THR A 220 -7.48 6.21 18.53
N VAL A 221 -7.10 5.99 17.28
CA VAL A 221 -7.71 5.00 16.39
C VAL A 221 -6.71 3.91 16.01
N SER A 222 -7.23 2.75 15.63
CA SER A 222 -6.40 1.70 15.04
C SER A 222 -6.33 1.82 13.51
N TYR A 223 -5.33 1.18 12.88
CA TYR A 223 -5.18 1.12 11.42
C TYR A 223 -6.43 0.59 10.67
N ASN A 224 -7.29 -0.18 11.35
CA ASN A 224 -8.54 -0.66 10.77
C ASN A 224 -9.65 0.40 10.73
N ASN A 225 -9.55 1.44 11.56
CA ASN A 225 -10.57 2.48 11.74
C ASN A 225 -10.09 3.87 11.30
N ILE A 226 -9.07 3.91 10.44
CA ILE A 226 -8.43 5.14 9.94
C ILE A 226 -9.39 6.06 9.17
N ASN A 227 -10.50 5.54 8.63
CA ASN A 227 -11.56 6.35 8.01
C ASN A 227 -12.17 7.39 8.97
N LEU A 228 -12.09 7.17 10.29
CA LEU A 228 -12.58 8.11 11.30
C LEU A 228 -11.73 9.40 11.38
N ILE A 229 -10.53 9.38 10.81
CA ILE A 229 -9.56 10.49 10.89
C ILE A 229 -9.01 10.90 9.52
N SER A 230 -9.58 10.39 8.42
CA SER A 230 -9.03 10.55 7.05
C SER A 230 -8.88 12.01 6.58
N GLU A 231 -9.69 12.91 7.11
CA GLU A 231 -9.67 14.35 6.81
C GLU A 231 -8.63 15.13 7.62
N LYS A 232 -8.01 14.50 8.63
CA LYS A 232 -7.03 15.17 9.49
C LYS A 232 -5.70 15.36 8.76
N SER A 233 -5.09 16.53 8.94
CA SER A 233 -3.78 16.86 8.37
C SER A 233 -2.62 16.48 9.30
N GLU A 234 -2.86 16.47 10.60
CA GLU A 234 -1.87 16.18 11.63
C GLU A 234 -2.23 14.88 12.36
N VAL A 235 -1.31 13.91 12.32
CA VAL A 235 -1.50 12.61 12.96
C VAL A 235 -0.22 12.17 13.65
N LEU A 236 -0.40 11.64 14.87
CA LEU A 236 0.65 11.04 15.68
C LEU A 236 0.60 9.51 15.57
N VAL A 237 1.60 8.91 14.94
CA VAL A 237 1.80 7.46 14.93
C VAL A 237 2.49 7.04 16.22
N VAL A 238 1.82 6.22 17.02
CA VAL A 238 2.37 5.70 18.30
C VAL A 238 3.21 4.45 18.06
N ASP A 239 2.68 3.57 17.21
CA ASP A 239 3.36 2.36 16.75
C ASP A 239 2.94 2.04 15.31
N PHE A 240 3.92 1.58 14.53
CA PHE A 240 3.77 1.20 13.14
C PHE A 240 2.97 -0.10 13.02
N HIS A 241 2.17 -0.21 11.96
CA HIS A 241 1.61 -1.50 11.60
C HIS A 241 2.73 -2.49 11.21
N TYR A 242 2.63 -3.75 11.65
CA TYR A 242 3.67 -4.76 11.41
C TYR A 242 3.81 -5.17 9.94
N ARG A 243 2.71 -5.08 9.18
CA ARG A 243 2.72 -5.17 7.71
C ARG A 243 2.80 -3.77 7.11
N ARG A 244 3.79 -3.54 6.25
CA ARG A 244 3.94 -2.32 5.46
C ARG A 244 2.72 -1.99 4.63
N LEU A 245 2.15 -2.99 3.96
CA LEU A 245 0.94 -2.83 3.14
C LEU A 245 -0.16 -2.06 3.88
N ASN A 246 -0.42 -2.42 5.13
CA ASN A 246 -1.47 -1.78 5.93
C ASN A 246 -1.06 -0.36 6.38
N PHE A 247 0.24 -0.11 6.57
CA PHE A 247 0.74 1.24 6.83
C PHE A 247 0.62 2.14 5.59
N ASN A 248 0.98 1.62 4.41
CA ASN A 248 0.80 2.31 3.13
C ASN A 248 -0.69 2.59 2.87
N ASP A 249 -1.57 1.64 3.19
CA ASP A 249 -3.02 1.82 3.12
C ASP A 249 -3.55 2.86 4.10
N PHE A 250 -2.88 3.08 5.23
CA PHE A 250 -3.17 4.20 6.12
C PHE A 250 -2.79 5.52 5.45
N LEU A 251 -1.55 5.64 4.97
CA LEU A 251 -1.06 6.84 4.31
C LEU A 251 -1.93 7.23 3.10
N LYS A 252 -2.35 6.25 2.29
CA LYS A 252 -3.21 6.44 1.12
C LYS A 252 -4.60 6.99 1.47
N THR A 253 -5.18 6.56 2.59
CA THR A 253 -6.53 7.01 2.98
C THR A 253 -6.51 8.40 3.61
N MET A 254 -5.39 8.83 4.17
CA MET A 254 -5.25 10.16 4.75
C MET A 254 -5.19 11.20 3.62
N LYS A 255 -6.26 11.96 3.41
CA LYS A 255 -6.39 12.86 2.25
C LYS A 255 -5.48 14.08 2.35
N ASN A 256 -5.31 14.60 3.56
CA ASN A 256 -4.64 15.87 3.83
C ASN A 256 -3.28 15.71 4.52
N ILE A 257 -2.76 14.49 4.61
CA ILE A 257 -1.48 14.24 5.26
C ILE A 257 -0.34 14.80 4.42
N LYS A 258 0.43 15.72 4.99
CA LYS A 258 1.67 16.23 4.39
C LYS A 258 2.89 15.63 5.05
N GLU A 259 2.79 15.32 6.33
CA GLU A 259 3.77 14.67 7.18
C GLU A 259 3.05 13.93 8.31
N PHE A 260 3.72 13.00 8.98
CA PHE A 260 3.23 12.47 10.25
C PHE A 260 4.32 12.49 11.31
N GLU A 261 3.88 12.59 12.56
CA GLU A 261 4.77 12.46 13.70
C GLU A 261 4.84 11.00 14.15
N PHE A 262 6.04 10.47 14.40
CA PHE A 262 6.22 9.18 15.04
C PHE A 262 6.69 9.38 16.47
N LEU A 263 5.87 8.97 17.44
CA LEU A 263 6.23 8.97 18.85
C LEU A 263 7.22 7.82 19.09
N SER A 264 8.45 8.14 19.44
CA SER A 264 9.55 7.18 19.57
C SER A 264 10.11 7.16 20.98
N THR A 265 10.66 6.03 21.42
CA THR A 265 11.56 5.95 22.57
C THR A 265 13.01 5.92 22.09
N SER A 266 13.97 5.90 23.03
CA SER A 266 15.38 5.66 22.72
C SER A 266 15.73 4.18 22.56
N LEU A 267 14.74 3.28 22.70
CA LEU A 267 14.92 1.83 22.64
C LEU A 267 15.15 1.35 21.19
N PRO A 268 15.88 0.24 20.99
CA PRO A 268 16.26 -0.23 19.65
C PRO A 268 15.09 -0.48 18.69
N VAL A 269 13.95 -1.00 19.19
CA VAL A 269 12.81 -1.36 18.33
C VAL A 269 12.18 -0.15 17.63
N ASP A 270 12.05 0.99 18.32
CA ASP A 270 11.49 2.18 17.69
C ASP A 270 12.44 2.76 16.64
N LYS A 271 13.76 2.72 16.91
CA LYS A 271 14.79 3.10 15.93
C LYS A 271 14.72 2.22 14.68
N PHE A 272 14.51 0.92 14.85
CA PHE A 272 14.35 -0.02 13.75
C PHE A 272 13.15 0.35 12.86
N TYR A 273 11.97 0.59 13.45
CA TYR A 273 10.78 0.95 12.66
C TYR A 273 10.92 2.32 11.97
N ALA A 274 11.51 3.30 12.65
CA ALA A 274 11.81 4.60 12.06
C ALA A 274 12.77 4.45 10.85
N LYS A 275 13.86 3.69 11.01
CA LYS A 275 14.82 3.41 9.94
C LYS A 275 14.17 2.68 8.77
N SER A 276 13.38 1.64 9.06
CA SER A 276 12.66 0.86 8.04
C SER A 276 11.71 1.72 7.21
N TYR A 277 11.03 2.71 7.82
CA TYR A 277 10.23 3.66 7.05
C TYR A 277 11.07 4.59 6.18
N THR A 278 12.18 5.12 6.71
CA THR A 278 13.09 5.98 5.95
C THR A 278 13.67 5.23 4.75
N GLU A 279 14.15 4.00 4.93
CA GLU A 279 14.68 3.16 3.85
C GLU A 279 13.59 2.84 2.80
N TRP A 280 12.36 2.55 3.22
CA TRP A 280 11.25 2.34 2.30
C TRP A 280 10.95 3.60 1.48
N LYS A 281 10.92 4.77 2.13
CA LYS A 281 10.73 6.06 1.47
C LYS A 281 11.84 6.29 0.44
N GLU A 282 13.10 6.08 0.79
CA GLU A 282 14.25 6.20 -0.13
C GLU A 282 14.11 5.28 -1.34
N LYS A 283 13.63 4.04 -1.15
CA LYS A 283 13.35 3.15 -2.29
C LYS A 283 12.31 3.74 -3.24
N CYS A 284 11.21 4.31 -2.71
CA CYS A 284 10.21 5.00 -3.52
C CYS A 284 10.82 6.21 -4.26
N GLU A 285 11.62 7.02 -3.58
CA GLU A 285 12.30 8.18 -4.19
C GLU A 285 13.18 7.76 -5.37
N ILE A 286 13.97 6.70 -5.22
CA ILE A 286 14.83 6.18 -6.30
C ILE A 286 14.00 5.73 -7.52
N ILE A 287 12.80 5.18 -7.32
CA ILE A 287 11.89 4.85 -8.43
C ILE A 287 11.37 6.13 -9.09
N TYR A 288 10.96 7.11 -8.30
CA TYR A 288 10.45 8.38 -8.82
C TYR A 288 11.49 9.13 -9.64
N ASP A 289 12.75 9.15 -9.18
CA ASP A 289 13.84 9.86 -9.87
C ASP A 289 14.25 9.18 -11.19
N LYS A 290 13.96 7.88 -11.33
CA LYS A 290 14.31 7.07 -12.51
C LYS A 290 13.15 6.82 -13.46
N ALA A 291 11.92 7.16 -13.07
CA ALA A 291 10.75 7.07 -13.92
C ALA A 291 10.47 8.43 -14.57
N ASP A 292 9.84 8.43 -15.74
CA ASP A 292 9.39 9.67 -16.37
C ASP A 292 8.39 10.40 -15.46
N VAL A 293 8.71 11.65 -15.17
CA VAL A 293 7.87 12.52 -14.34
C VAL A 293 6.57 12.81 -15.07
N TYR A 294 5.44 12.51 -14.44
CA TYR A 294 4.13 12.92 -14.94
C TYR A 294 4.01 14.44 -14.85
N GLN A 295 4.00 15.11 -16.02
CA GLN A 295 3.69 16.53 -16.13
C GLN A 295 2.18 16.77 -16.19
#